data_AF-A0A0S1M163-F1
#
_entry.id   AF-A0A0S1M163-F1
#
_cell.length_a   1.000
_cell.length_b   1.000
_cell.length_c   1.000
_cell.angle_alpha   90.00
_cell.angle_beta   90.00
_cell.angle_gamma   90.00
#
_symmetry.space_group_name_H-M   'P 1'
#
loop_
_entity.id
_entity.type
_entity.pdbx_description
1 polymer ?
#
loop_
_entity_poly.entity_id
_entity_poly.type
_entity_poly.pdbx_seq_one_letter_code
_entity_poly.pdbx_strand_id
1 'polypeptide(L)' 'MTNKVLLILVFCLALVFLSNGEERVRVKSRAYKCHCGEYEAPPYGDWWFWRGSCPDGHGYKRSCRRGANICCFPRDL' A
#
# COMPACT_ATOMS: atom_id res chain seq x y z
N MET A 1 -42.86 16.66 -19.45
CA MET A 1 -41.39 16.90 -19.54
C MET A 1 -40.64 16.62 -18.23
N THR A 2 -41.32 16.34 -17.13
CA THR A 2 -40.74 16.24 -15.77
C THR A 2 -39.93 14.96 -15.49
N ASN A 3 -40.28 13.84 -16.15
CA ASN A 3 -39.69 12.53 -15.85
C ASN A 3 -38.23 12.37 -16.32
N LYS A 4 -37.87 13.04 -17.43
CA LYS A 4 -36.51 12.98 -18.00
C LYS A 4 -35.49 13.73 -17.13
N VAL A 5 -35.91 14.86 -16.54
CA VAL A 5 -35.06 15.67 -15.65
C VAL A 5 -34.79 14.92 -14.34
N LEU A 6 -35.81 14.25 -13.80
CA LEU A 6 -35.67 13.44 -12.58
C LEU A 6 -34.68 12.28 -12.78
N LEU A 7 -34.76 11.58 -13.92
CA LEU A 7 -33.87 10.47 -14.25
C LEU A 7 -32.40 10.93 -14.36
N ILE A 8 -32.16 12.09 -14.96
CA ILE A 8 -30.80 12.64 -15.08
C ILE A 8 -30.23 12.96 -13.69
N LEU A 9 -31.03 13.57 -12.81
CA LEU A 9 -30.61 13.89 -11.44
C LEU A 9 -30.27 12.65 -10.62
N VAL A 10 -31.10 11.60 -10.70
CA VAL A 10 -30.84 10.32 -10.02
C VAL A 10 -29.57 9.66 -10.56
N PHE A 11 -29.35 9.71 -11.87
CA PHE A 11 -28.14 9.15 -12.49
C PHE A 11 -26.88 9.91 -12.06
N CYS A 12 -26.92 11.24 -12.03
CA CYS A 12 -25.80 12.07 -11.56
C CYS A 12 -25.46 11.80 -10.09
N LEU A 13 -26.46 11.68 -9.22
CA LEU A 13 -26.25 11.35 -7.82
C LEU A 13 -25.62 9.95 -7.66
N ALA A 14 -26.12 8.94 -8.38
CA ALA A 14 -25.56 7.60 -8.36
C ALA A 14 -24.08 7.58 -8.80
N LEU A 15 -23.72 8.33 -9.84
CA LEU A 15 -22.33 8.46 -10.30
C LEU A 15 -21.42 9.10 -9.24
N VAL A 16 -21.90 10.13 -8.53
CA VAL A 16 -21.14 10.75 -7.43
C VAL A 16 -20.95 9.77 -6.28
N PHE A 17 -21.96 8.98 -5.91
CA PHE A 17 -21.81 7.97 -4.86
C PHE A 17 -20.85 6.84 -5.28
N LEU A 18 -20.90 6.41 -6.54
CA LEU A 18 -19.97 5.41 -7.08
C LEU A 18 -18.53 5.92 -7.19
N SER A 19 -18.32 7.20 -7.53
CA SER A 19 -16.98 7.79 -7.60
C SER A 19 -16.32 7.97 -6.23
N ASN A 20 -17.13 8.19 -5.19
CA ASN A 20 -16.64 8.32 -3.81
C ASN A 20 -16.49 6.96 -3.10
N GLY A 21 -17.06 5.88 -3.66
CA GLY A 21 -17.02 4.53 -3.09
C GLY A 21 -15.76 3.73 -3.41
N GLU A 22 -14.86 4.28 -4.23
CA GLU A 22 -13.62 3.61 -4.60
C GLU A 22 -12.42 4.25 -3.90
N GLU A 23 -12.47 4.32 -2.57
CA GLU A 23 -11.25 4.22 -1.77
C GLU A 23 -10.77 2.77 -1.87
N ARG A 24 -10.27 2.40 -3.06
CA ARG A 24 -9.25 1.37 -3.11
C ARG A 24 -8.17 1.91 -2.21
N VAL A 25 -8.08 1.33 -1.01
CA VAL A 25 -6.87 1.31 -0.20
C VAL A 25 -5.81 0.70 -1.11
N ARG A 26 -5.28 1.52 -2.02
CA ARG A 26 -3.96 1.34 -2.58
C ARG A 26 -3.11 1.60 -1.36
N VAL A 27 -2.90 0.55 -0.56
CA VAL A 27 -1.71 0.44 0.26
C VAL A 27 -0.60 0.69 -0.75
N LYS A 28 -0.16 1.95 -0.85
CA LYS A 28 0.98 2.33 -1.67
C LYS A 28 2.10 1.60 -0.98
N SER A 29 2.38 0.39 -1.45
CA SER A 29 3.41 -0.47 -0.87
C SER A 29 4.69 0.34 -0.92
N ARG A 30 5.09 0.88 0.23
CA ARG A 30 6.20 1.84 0.36
C ARG A 30 7.55 1.25 -0.07
N ALA A 31 7.61 -0.07 -0.13
CA ALA A 31 8.77 -0.87 -0.51
C ALA A 31 8.32 -2.18 -1.17
N TYR A 32 9.25 -2.98 -1.67
CA TYR A 32 8.95 -4.36 -2.09
C TYR A 32 8.97 -5.31 -0.89
N LYS A 33 8.27 -6.45 -1.00
CA LYS A 33 8.26 -7.46 0.04
C LYS A 33 9.60 -8.21 0.06
N CYS A 34 10.18 -8.45 1.23
CA CYS A 34 11.37 -9.28 1.37
C CYS A 34 11.34 -10.21 2.58
N HIS A 35 12.22 -11.20 2.54
CA HIS A 35 12.50 -12.16 3.59
C HIS A 35 14.00 -12.17 3.90
N CYS A 36 14.36 -12.63 5.09
CA CYS A 36 15.75 -12.79 5.52
C CYS A 36 15.95 -14.23 6.01
N GLY A 37 17.00 -14.89 5.53
CA GLY A 37 17.23 -16.32 5.75
C GLY A 37 16.34 -17.20 4.87
N GLU A 38 16.21 -18.47 5.25
CA GLU A 38 15.42 -19.51 4.55
C GLU A 38 13.91 -19.44 4.87
N TYR A 39 13.50 -18.53 5.74
CA TYR A 39 12.11 -18.42 6.16
C TYR A 39 11.30 -17.64 5.14
N GLU A 40 10.52 -18.36 4.32
CA GLU A 40 9.45 -17.80 3.48
C GLU A 40 8.22 -17.37 4.30
N ALA A 41 8.20 -17.67 5.60
CA ALA A 41 7.10 -17.38 6.50
C ALA A 41 7.16 -15.94 7.07
N PRO A 42 6.00 -15.33 7.39
CA PRO A 42 5.93 -14.03 8.04
C PRO A 42 6.69 -14.00 9.39
N PRO A 43 7.14 -12.81 9.85
CA PRO A 43 6.79 -11.50 9.31
C PRO A 43 7.69 -11.09 8.14
N TYR A 44 7.07 -10.53 7.11
CA TYR A 44 7.77 -9.97 5.95
C TYR A 44 8.35 -8.59 6.24
N GLY A 45 9.37 -8.23 5.49
CA GLY A 45 10.02 -6.93 5.56
C GLY A 45 9.78 -6.07 4.33
N ASP A 46 10.17 -4.81 4.46
CA ASP A 46 10.24 -3.80 3.42
C ASP A 46 11.65 -3.78 2.80
N TRP A 47 11.71 -4.02 1.51
CA TRP A 47 12.93 -4.04 0.72
C TRP A 47 13.25 -2.66 0.17
N TRP A 48 14.41 -2.15 0.59
CA TRP A 48 14.94 -0.88 0.15
C TRP A 48 16.17 -1.09 -0.71
N PHE A 49 16.14 -0.52 -1.91
CA PHE A 49 17.27 -0.58 -2.84
C PHE A 49 18.33 0.45 -2.48
N TRP A 50 19.60 0.07 -2.65
CA TRP A 50 20.76 0.97 -2.54
C TRP A 50 20.84 1.72 -1.20
N ARG A 51 20.45 1.08 -0.11
CA ARG A 51 20.48 1.65 1.25
C ARG A 51 21.35 0.81 2.19
N GLY A 52 22.14 1.50 3.00
CA GLY A 52 22.95 0.90 4.06
C GLY A 52 22.21 0.70 5.39
N SER A 53 21.10 1.40 5.59
CA SER A 53 20.28 1.36 6.80
C SER A 53 18.79 1.49 6.47
N CYS A 54 17.95 1.07 7.42
CA CYS A 54 16.51 1.22 7.31
C CYS A 54 16.10 2.69 7.44
N PRO A 55 15.16 3.18 6.63
CA PRO A 55 14.66 4.54 6.79
C PRO A 55 13.88 4.69 8.11
N ASP A 56 14.07 5.84 8.75
CA ASP A 56 13.38 6.21 9.98
C ASP A 56 11.89 6.50 9.73
N GLY A 57 11.08 6.54 10.79
CA GLY A 57 9.65 6.86 10.71
C GLY A 57 8.73 5.69 10.36
N HIS A 58 9.27 4.46 10.28
CA HIS A 58 8.53 3.25 9.92
C HIS A 58 8.52 2.16 11.00
N GLY A 59 9.02 2.45 12.20
CA GLY A 59 8.95 1.53 13.35
C GLY A 59 9.75 0.22 13.19
N TYR A 60 10.72 0.17 12.26
CA TYR A 60 11.52 -1.02 12.05
C TYR A 60 12.34 -1.38 13.31
N LYS A 61 12.31 -2.66 13.68
CA LYS A 61 13.02 -3.21 14.85
C LYS A 61 14.24 -4.04 14.46
N ARG A 62 14.25 -4.59 13.25
CA ARG A 62 15.33 -5.45 12.76
C ARG A 62 15.51 -5.30 11.26
N SER A 63 16.69 -5.66 10.78
CA SER A 63 17.00 -5.63 9.36
C SER A 63 17.95 -6.75 8.96
N CYS A 64 17.96 -7.11 7.68
CA CYS A 64 19.05 -7.87 7.09
C CYS A 64 19.54 -7.20 5.81
N ARG A 65 20.86 -7.29 5.59
CA ARG A 65 21.51 -6.69 4.42
C ARG A 65 21.71 -7.75 3.34
N ARG A 66 21.30 -7.45 2.11
CA ARG A 66 21.60 -8.25 0.91
C ARG A 66 22.35 -7.37 -0.09
N GLY A 67 23.68 -7.41 -0.02
CA GLY A 67 24.55 -6.57 -0.84
C GLY A 67 24.32 -5.07 -0.58
N ALA A 68 24.00 -4.32 -1.63
CA ALA A 68 23.68 -2.89 -1.55
C ALA A 68 22.24 -2.61 -1.07
N ASN A 69 21.44 -3.63 -0.83
CA ASN A 69 20.04 -3.51 -0.45
C ASN A 69 19.83 -3.94 1.01
N ILE A 70 18.71 -3.50 1.59
CA ILE A 70 18.34 -3.83 2.96
C ILE A 70 16.87 -4.23 3.05
N CYS A 71 16.60 -5.23 3.87
CA CYS A 71 15.25 -5.69 4.21
C CYS A 71 14.94 -5.32 5.66
N CYS A 72 13.89 -4.54 5.89
CA CYS A 72 13.55 -3.93 7.18
C CYS A 72 12.23 -4.46 7.73
N PHE A 73 12.16 -4.84 9.02
CA PHE A 73 10.97 -5.46 9.63
C PHE A 73 10.52 -4.73 10.89
N PRO A 74 9.22 -4.80 11.25
CA PRO A 74 8.14 -5.38 10.45
C PRO A 74 7.75 -4.47 9.28
N ARG A 75 7.19 -5.05 8.21
CA ARG A 75 6.44 -4.28 7.21
C ARG A 75 5.13 -3.80 7.84
N ASP A 76 4.86 -2.51 7.76
CA ASP A 76 3.52 -1.98 8.06
C ASP A 76 2.61 -2.30 6.86
N LEU A 77 1.44 -2.90 7.15
CA LEU A 77 0.42 -3.25 6.16
C LEU A 77 -0.51 -2.07 5.89
#